data_AF-A0A914I362-F1
#
_entry.id   AF-A0A914I362-F1
#
_cell.length_a   1.000
_cell.length_b   1.000
_cell.length_c   1.000
_cell.angle_alpha   90.00
_cell.angle_beta   90.00
_cell.angle_gamma   90.00
#
_symmetry.space_group_name_H-M   'P 1'
#
loop_
_entity.id
_entity.type
_entity.pdbx_description
1 polymer ?
#
loop_
_entity_poly.entity_id
_entity_poly.type
_entity_poly.pdbx_seq_one_letter_code
_entity_poly.pdbx_strand_id
1 'polypeptide(L)'
;MISATDELNVENFDCFCHKLNLALSDGLEHRTKSVPEIKKEIQMCRELVGFYNRSKNFQNVLRRQQDLIDAPKTGLIQDVITRWNSTLYMVDRIIQQQRALSLAQIDFPELKLPNFELLKNLSAVLAPFDKFTKQLSNRDESISSVLPIYRCLLTMLNEKCTDSDPMKLFKKIVVNGLKTRMAKYECKRFLVIATLIDPRYKNHPNIFSLEDRFQNKVLLKTEVELFINPSRRFSDSDSNNGPVIQHSDNPMANFLFTDPEFSGAILSQNDSTENEIGQEIDSFFKTSTIASDTNPLEFWRHNTTYPHIKQIVPKFLCPPPGSVESERTFSKLSEIYCPNRSSLSETHGKQQLFLHFNFDG
;
A
#
# COMPACT_ATOMS: atom_id res chain seq x y z
N MET A 1 6.89 5.33 17.35
CA MET A 1 6.36 6.33 16.40
C MET A 1 4.88 6.64 16.64
N ILE A 2 3.98 5.64 16.72
CA ILE A 2 2.53 5.87 16.93
C ILE A 2 2.24 6.66 18.23
N SER A 3 2.86 6.30 19.36
CA SER A 3 2.70 7.03 20.64
C SER A 3 3.10 8.50 20.55
N ALA A 4 4.16 8.81 19.80
CA ALA A 4 4.65 10.19 19.65
C ALA A 4 3.75 11.04 18.74
N THR A 5 3.14 10.44 17.70
CA THR A 5 2.16 11.14 16.86
C THR A 5 0.84 11.39 17.58
N ASP A 6 0.43 10.45 18.45
CA ASP A 6 -0.79 10.59 19.26
C ASP A 6 -0.61 11.68 20.34
N GLU A 7 0.58 11.79 20.93
CA GLU A 7 0.95 12.88 21.84
C GLU A 7 1.04 14.26 21.16
N LEU A 8 1.40 14.28 19.87
CA LEU A 8 1.55 15.52 19.08
C LEU A 8 0.29 15.89 18.28
N ASN A 9 -0.79 15.10 18.37
CA ASN A 9 -2.04 15.26 17.64
C ASN A 9 -1.86 15.45 16.11
N VAL A 10 -0.89 14.72 15.53
CA VAL A 10 -0.59 14.75 14.09
C VAL A 10 -1.30 13.60 13.40
N GLU A 11 -1.93 13.84 12.25
CA GLU A 11 -2.54 12.76 11.45
C GLU A 11 -1.50 11.70 11.09
N ASN A 12 -1.76 10.44 11.49
CA ASN A 12 -0.86 9.32 11.25
C ASN A 12 -1.48 8.27 10.29
N PHE A 13 -0.64 7.74 9.41
CA PHE A 13 -0.96 6.60 8.56
C PHE A 13 -0.13 5.40 9.04
N ASP A 14 -0.77 4.41 9.66
CA ASP A 14 -0.02 3.20 10.03
C ASP A 14 0.40 2.45 8.77
N CYS A 15 1.61 1.89 8.78
CA CYS A 15 2.21 1.16 7.66
C CYS A 15 1.23 0.17 7.00
N PHE A 16 0.97 0.34 5.70
CA PHE A 16 0.06 -0.53 4.97
C PHE A 16 0.56 -1.98 4.91
N CYS A 17 1.87 -2.20 4.72
CA CYS A 17 2.48 -3.53 4.78
C CYS A 17 2.24 -4.24 6.12
N HIS A 18 2.25 -3.49 7.22
CA HIS A 18 1.92 -4.05 8.54
C HIS A 18 0.45 -4.48 8.62
N LYS A 19 -0.47 -3.69 8.03
CA LYS A 19 -1.89 -4.06 7.95
C LYS A 19 -2.11 -5.31 7.10
N LEU A 20 -1.42 -5.44 5.97
CA LEU A 20 -1.42 -6.66 5.15
C LEU A 20 -0.95 -7.87 5.96
N ASN A 21 0.18 -7.73 6.66
CA ASN A 21 0.73 -8.76 7.53
C ASN A 21 -0.29 -9.21 8.59
N LEU A 22 -0.91 -8.26 9.30
CA LEU A 22 -1.92 -8.59 10.32
C LEU A 22 -3.15 -9.30 9.72
N ALA A 23 -3.66 -8.84 8.57
CA ALA A 23 -4.83 -9.44 7.93
C ALA A 23 -4.55 -10.88 7.45
N LEU A 24 -3.35 -11.16 6.95
CA LEU A 24 -2.92 -12.50 6.56
C LEU A 24 -2.67 -13.39 7.77
N SER A 25 -2.04 -12.87 8.83
CA SER A 25 -1.83 -13.58 10.09
C SER A 25 -3.15 -13.97 10.77
N ASP A 26 -4.20 -13.16 10.64
CA ASP A 26 -5.55 -13.49 11.14
C ASP A 26 -6.09 -14.77 10.46
N GLY A 27 -5.83 -14.94 9.15
CA GLY A 27 -6.28 -16.11 8.39
C GLY A 27 -5.38 -17.34 8.56
N LEU A 28 -4.07 -17.15 8.63
CA LEU A 28 -3.08 -18.24 8.66
C LEU A 28 -2.94 -18.88 10.04
N GLU A 29 -2.87 -18.11 11.13
CA GLU A 29 -2.40 -18.72 12.38
C GLU A 29 -2.79 -18.09 13.71
N HIS A 30 -3.07 -16.79 13.78
CA HIS A 30 -2.72 -16.09 15.03
C HIS A 30 -3.82 -15.53 15.92
N ARG A 31 -5.11 -15.54 15.57
CA ARG A 31 -6.18 -15.06 16.48
C ARG A 31 -7.53 -15.64 16.08
N THR A 32 -8.17 -16.40 16.97
CA THR A 32 -9.63 -16.72 17.09
C THR A 32 -10.47 -17.06 15.84
N LYS A 33 -9.94 -16.92 14.62
CA LYS A 33 -10.61 -16.86 13.32
C LYS A 33 -9.83 -17.63 12.25
N SER A 34 -8.81 -18.41 12.61
CA SER A 34 -8.03 -19.20 11.63
C SER A 34 -8.89 -20.28 10.99
N VAL A 35 -8.61 -20.63 9.74
CA VAL A 35 -9.25 -21.77 9.06
C VAL A 35 -8.56 -23.07 9.52
N PRO A 36 -9.26 -23.98 10.23
CA PRO A 36 -8.62 -25.14 10.87
C PRO A 36 -7.98 -26.10 9.85
N GLU A 37 -8.57 -26.27 8.67
CA GLU A 37 -8.03 -27.09 7.60
C GLU A 37 -6.72 -26.52 7.07
N ILE A 38 -6.66 -25.22 6.79
CA ILE A 38 -5.43 -24.56 6.32
C ILE A 38 -4.35 -24.62 7.38
N LYS A 39 -4.70 -24.37 8.64
CA LYS A 39 -3.76 -24.47 9.77
C LYS A 39 -3.18 -25.87 9.91
N LYS A 40 -4.01 -26.91 9.73
CA LYS A 40 -3.57 -28.31 9.75
C LYS A 40 -2.56 -28.60 8.63
N GLU A 41 -2.83 -28.13 7.41
CA GLU A 41 -1.91 -28.33 6.28
C GLU A 41 -0.58 -27.58 6.47
N ILE A 42 -0.60 -26.36 7.00
CA ILE A 42 0.63 -25.61 7.33
C ILE A 42 1.42 -26.34 8.42
N GLN A 43 0.76 -26.85 9.45
CA GLN A 43 1.41 -27.63 10.50
C GLN A 43 2.04 -28.91 9.95
N MET A 44 1.36 -29.61 9.04
CA MET A 44 1.91 -30.79 8.37
C MET A 44 3.12 -30.45 7.49
N CYS A 45 3.11 -29.29 6.82
CA CYS A 45 4.29 -28.77 6.12
C CYS A 45 5.49 -28.58 7.06
N ARG A 46 5.27 -28.01 8.25
CA ARG A 46 6.33 -27.83 9.25
C ARG A 46 6.87 -29.14 9.79
N GLU A 47 6.00 -30.11 10.02
CA GLU A 47 6.40 -31.44 10.47
C GLU A 47 7.24 -32.16 9.41
N LEU A 48 6.84 -32.05 8.13
CA LEU A 48 7.59 -32.57 6.99
C LEU A 48 8.98 -31.93 6.89
N VAL A 49 9.06 -30.60 6.96
CA VAL A 49 10.35 -29.88 6.94
C VAL A 49 11.19 -30.23 8.16
N GLY A 50 10.58 -30.36 9.35
CA GLY A 50 11.24 -30.77 10.57
C GLY A 50 11.81 -32.19 10.48
N PHE A 51 11.09 -33.12 9.85
CA PHE A 51 11.58 -34.46 9.55
C PHE A 51 12.76 -34.42 8.58
N TYR A 52 12.66 -33.62 7.52
CA TYR A 52 13.74 -33.40 6.57
C TYR A 52 15.01 -32.84 7.22
N ASN A 53 14.88 -31.85 8.11
CA ASN A 53 16.01 -31.25 8.79
C ASN A 53 16.70 -32.22 9.76
N ARG A 54 15.96 -33.14 10.38
CA ARG A 54 16.51 -34.11 11.35
C ARG A 54 17.10 -35.37 10.70
N SER A 55 16.57 -35.82 9.56
CA SER A 55 16.93 -37.11 8.96
C SER A 55 17.83 -36.94 7.74
N LYS A 56 19.14 -37.18 7.91
CA LYS A 56 20.11 -37.23 6.79
C LYS A 56 19.74 -38.30 5.76
N ASN A 57 19.19 -39.43 6.21
CA ASN A 57 18.75 -40.50 5.32
C ASN A 57 17.63 -39.99 4.40
N PHE A 58 16.63 -39.32 4.97
CA PHE A 58 15.53 -38.73 4.19
C PHE A 58 16.03 -37.66 3.22
N GLN A 59 16.99 -36.81 3.63
CA GLN A 59 17.60 -35.84 2.71
C GLN A 59 18.27 -36.52 1.50
N ASN A 60 19.00 -37.61 1.75
CA ASN A 60 19.67 -38.36 0.68
C ASN A 60 18.66 -39.04 -0.25
N VAL A 61 17.60 -39.64 0.30
CA VAL A 61 16.52 -40.23 -0.51
C VAL A 61 15.82 -39.16 -1.34
N LEU A 62 15.45 -38.02 -0.74
CA LEU A 62 14.82 -36.93 -1.48
C LEU A 62 15.71 -36.43 -2.62
N ARG A 63 17.02 -36.26 -2.39
CA ARG A 63 17.98 -35.90 -3.45
C ARG A 63 18.03 -36.93 -4.58
N ARG A 64 18.06 -38.22 -4.25
CA ARG A 64 18.02 -39.29 -5.27
C ARG A 64 16.74 -39.22 -6.09
N GLN A 65 15.58 -39.02 -5.43
CA GLN A 65 14.31 -38.87 -6.14
C GLN A 65 14.28 -37.61 -7.01
N GLN A 66 14.85 -36.50 -6.53
CA GLN A 66 15.02 -35.27 -7.33
C GLN A 66 15.89 -35.51 -8.57
N ASP A 67 17.01 -36.23 -8.43
CA ASP A 67 17.91 -36.58 -9.53
C ASP A 67 17.21 -37.47 -10.57
N LEU A 68 16.41 -38.45 -10.12
CA LEU A 68 15.68 -39.36 -11.01
C LEU A 68 14.62 -38.67 -11.87
N ILE A 69 13.97 -37.63 -11.35
CA ILE A 69 12.90 -36.92 -12.05
C ILE A 69 13.36 -35.60 -12.68
N ASP A 70 14.67 -35.32 -12.66
CA ASP A 70 15.27 -34.05 -13.08
C ASP A 70 14.59 -32.82 -12.45
N ALA A 71 14.24 -32.92 -11.17
CA ALA A 71 13.64 -31.83 -10.42
C ALA A 71 14.72 -30.89 -9.84
N PRO A 72 14.36 -29.63 -9.51
CA PRO A 72 15.27 -28.72 -8.82
C PRO A 72 15.81 -29.34 -7.54
N LYS A 73 17.14 -29.40 -7.39
CA LYS A 73 17.85 -29.98 -6.23
C LYS A 73 17.82 -29.09 -4.99
N THR A 74 16.67 -28.46 -4.74
CA THR A 74 16.48 -27.50 -3.66
C THR A 74 16.02 -28.23 -2.40
N GLY A 75 16.60 -27.86 -1.27
CA GLY A 75 16.18 -28.37 0.04
C GLY A 75 14.85 -27.78 0.48
N LEU A 76 14.19 -28.45 1.43
CA LEU A 76 13.02 -27.89 2.08
C LEU A 76 13.43 -26.76 3.02
N ILE A 77 12.60 -25.73 3.13
CA ILE A 77 12.85 -24.56 3.98
C ILE A 77 11.79 -24.45 5.05
N GLN A 78 12.20 -24.07 6.26
CA GLN A 78 11.29 -23.89 7.40
C GLN A 78 10.80 -22.45 7.45
N ASP A 79 9.53 -22.27 7.81
CA ASP A 79 8.96 -20.95 7.99
C ASP A 79 9.30 -20.34 9.36
N VAL A 80 9.18 -19.03 9.43
CA VAL A 80 9.28 -18.22 10.63
C VAL A 80 7.86 -17.76 10.97
N ILE A 81 7.29 -18.31 12.04
CA ILE A 81 5.88 -18.12 12.45
C ILE A 81 5.47 -16.64 12.50
N THR A 82 6.39 -15.76 12.86
CA THR A 82 6.13 -14.31 12.97
C THR A 82 6.06 -13.57 11.63
N ARG A 83 6.37 -14.22 10.49
CA ARG A 83 6.43 -13.59 9.16
C ARG A 83 5.72 -14.46 8.12
N TRP A 84 4.52 -14.08 7.72
CA TRP A 84 3.71 -14.87 6.78
C TRP A 84 4.39 -15.13 5.42
N ASN A 85 5.27 -14.24 4.93
CA ASN A 85 6.03 -14.46 3.70
C ASN A 85 6.85 -15.76 3.75
N SER A 86 7.39 -16.09 4.92
CA SER A 86 8.19 -17.31 5.08
C SER A 86 7.33 -18.57 5.00
N THR A 87 6.07 -18.49 5.43
CA THR A 87 5.09 -19.58 5.26
C THR A 87 4.77 -19.78 3.78
N LEU A 88 4.58 -18.71 3.00
CA LEU A 88 4.44 -18.80 1.54
C LEU A 88 5.65 -19.49 0.91
N TYR A 89 6.87 -19.07 1.25
CA TYR A 89 8.08 -19.65 0.65
C TYR A 89 8.24 -21.14 1.01
N MET A 90 7.91 -21.54 2.24
CA MET A 90 7.88 -22.95 2.65
C MET A 90 6.86 -23.75 1.82
N VAL A 91 5.64 -23.23 1.69
CA VAL A 91 4.57 -23.87 0.90
C VAL A 91 4.98 -24.01 -0.57
N ASP A 92 5.50 -22.96 -1.19
CA ASP A 92 5.98 -22.99 -2.58
C ASP A 92 7.10 -24.00 -2.78
N ARG A 93 8.03 -24.10 -1.83
CA ARG A 93 9.12 -25.09 -1.89
C ARG A 93 8.58 -26.52 -1.80
N ILE A 94 7.62 -26.78 -0.94
CA ILE A 94 7.00 -28.11 -0.80
C ILE A 94 6.20 -28.46 -2.06
N ILE A 95 5.46 -27.50 -2.63
CA ILE A 95 4.74 -27.70 -3.90
C ILE A 95 5.72 -28.02 -5.03
N GLN A 96 6.85 -27.30 -5.12
CA GLN A 96 7.89 -27.56 -6.13
C GLN A 96 8.44 -28.99 -6.01
N GLN A 97 8.51 -29.53 -4.79
CA GLN A 97 9.03 -30.87 -4.50
C GLN A 97 7.94 -31.96 -4.44
N GLN A 98 6.68 -31.65 -4.82
CA GLN A 98 5.54 -32.56 -4.71
C GLN A 98 5.85 -33.96 -5.29
N ARG A 99 6.36 -34.03 -6.52
CA ARG A 99 6.65 -35.31 -7.19
C ARG A 99 7.74 -36.11 -6.48
N ALA A 100 8.84 -35.45 -6.09
CA ALA A 100 9.94 -36.10 -5.38
C ALA A 100 9.50 -36.60 -4.00
N LEU A 101 8.65 -35.83 -3.29
CA LEU A 101 8.08 -36.21 -2.00
C LEU A 101 7.12 -37.41 -2.11
N SER A 102 6.28 -37.44 -3.16
CA SER A 102 5.40 -38.59 -3.43
C SER A 102 6.20 -39.87 -3.72
N LEU A 103 7.34 -39.78 -4.42
CA LEU A 103 8.22 -40.93 -4.63
C LEU A 103 8.94 -41.35 -3.35
N ALA A 104 9.44 -40.39 -2.57
CA ALA A 104 10.10 -40.66 -1.29
C ALA A 104 9.16 -41.31 -0.27
N GLN A 105 7.84 -41.16 -0.40
CA GLN A 105 6.85 -41.82 0.44
C GLN A 105 6.85 -43.35 0.27
N ILE A 106 7.35 -43.88 -0.86
CA ILE A 106 7.54 -45.32 -1.07
C ILE A 106 8.59 -45.86 -0.09
N ASP A 107 9.70 -45.14 0.08
CA ASP A 107 10.78 -45.48 1.00
C ASP A 107 10.44 -45.12 2.46
N PHE A 108 9.51 -44.18 2.67
CA PHE A 108 9.06 -43.68 3.98
C PHE A 108 7.52 -43.68 4.07
N PRO A 109 6.88 -44.85 4.29
CA PRO A 109 5.41 -44.95 4.31
C PRO A 109 4.74 -44.21 5.47
N GLU A 110 5.49 -43.95 6.55
CA GLU A 110 5.03 -43.15 7.69
C GLU A 110 4.93 -41.64 7.38
N LEU A 111 5.48 -41.20 6.24
CA LEU A 111 5.49 -39.81 5.83
C LEU A 111 4.06 -39.35 5.51
N LYS A 112 3.58 -38.37 6.27
CA LYS A 112 2.31 -37.69 5.98
C LYS A 112 2.56 -36.52 5.04
N LEU A 113 1.94 -36.56 3.86
CA LEU A 113 2.03 -35.48 2.87
C LEU A 113 0.83 -34.54 2.98
N PRO A 114 1.04 -33.23 2.79
CA PRO A 114 -0.05 -32.26 2.80
C PRO A 114 -0.95 -32.38 1.57
N ASN A 115 -2.15 -31.82 1.68
CA ASN A 115 -3.05 -31.64 0.56
C ASN A 115 -2.48 -30.59 -0.39
N PHE A 116 -1.77 -31.05 -1.42
CA PHE A 116 -1.12 -30.20 -2.41
C PHE A 116 -2.10 -29.32 -3.20
N GLU A 117 -3.36 -29.72 -3.37
CA GLU A 117 -4.36 -28.88 -4.06
C GLU A 117 -4.73 -27.67 -3.20
N LEU A 118 -5.00 -27.90 -1.91
CA LEU A 118 -5.27 -26.82 -0.96
C LEU A 118 -4.05 -25.89 -0.82
N LEU A 119 -2.83 -26.44 -0.78
CA LEU A 119 -1.60 -25.65 -0.74
C LEU A 119 -1.40 -24.80 -2.00
N LYS A 120 -1.67 -25.34 -3.19
CA LYS A 120 -1.61 -24.57 -4.46
C LYS A 120 -2.61 -23.44 -4.47
N ASN A 121 -3.83 -23.68 -4.00
CA ASN A 121 -4.85 -22.64 -3.88
C ASN A 121 -4.43 -21.56 -2.86
N LEU A 122 -3.83 -21.95 -1.74
CA LEU A 122 -3.29 -21.02 -0.74
C LEU A 122 -2.14 -20.18 -1.30
N SER A 123 -1.16 -20.81 -1.95
CA SER A 123 -0.05 -20.12 -2.61
C SER A 123 -0.55 -19.11 -3.64
N ALA A 124 -1.54 -19.49 -4.47
CA ALA A 124 -2.14 -18.59 -5.45
C ALA A 124 -2.79 -17.35 -4.82
N VAL A 125 -3.34 -17.45 -3.60
CA VAL A 125 -3.90 -16.31 -2.87
C VAL A 125 -2.82 -15.47 -2.19
N LEU A 126 -1.76 -16.09 -1.67
CA LEU A 126 -0.69 -15.39 -0.94
C LEU A 126 0.35 -14.72 -1.86
N ALA A 127 0.63 -15.29 -3.03
CA ALA A 127 1.65 -14.78 -3.96
C ALA A 127 1.45 -13.30 -4.38
N PRO A 128 0.22 -12.83 -4.68
CA PRO A 128 -0.03 -11.42 -4.96
C PRO A 128 0.33 -10.50 -3.79
N PHE A 129 0.07 -10.92 -2.56
CA PHE A 129 0.45 -10.13 -1.39
C PHE A 129 1.96 -10.00 -1.27
N ASP A 130 2.73 -11.04 -1.62
CA ASP A 130 4.19 -10.99 -1.50
C ASP A 130 4.76 -10.04 -2.56
N LYS A 131 4.20 -10.09 -3.78
CA LYS A 131 4.51 -9.15 -4.85
C LYS A 131 4.22 -7.71 -4.44
N PHE A 132 3.02 -7.43 -3.93
CA PHE A 132 2.65 -6.07 -3.51
C PHE A 132 3.44 -5.61 -2.29
N THR A 133 3.70 -6.49 -1.32
CA THR A 133 4.54 -6.16 -0.16
C THR A 133 5.95 -5.78 -0.60
N LYS A 134 6.53 -6.50 -1.56
CA LYS A 134 7.84 -6.17 -2.15
C LYS A 134 7.80 -4.83 -2.90
N GLN A 135 6.75 -4.58 -3.67
CA GLN A 135 6.55 -3.31 -4.38
C GLN A 135 6.46 -2.13 -3.41
N LEU A 136 5.61 -2.22 -2.38
CA LEU A 136 5.43 -1.20 -1.35
C LEU A 136 6.68 -1.02 -0.46
N SER A 137 7.57 -2.00 -0.46
CA SER A 137 8.87 -1.93 0.23
C SER A 137 9.97 -1.35 -0.66
N ASN A 138 9.66 -0.87 -1.87
CA ASN A 138 10.62 -0.19 -2.70
C ASN A 138 10.74 1.29 -2.29
N ARG A 139 11.94 1.88 -2.44
CA ARG A 139 12.24 3.28 -2.10
C ARG A 139 11.50 4.27 -3.00
N ASP A 140 11.35 3.91 -4.27
CA ASP A 140 10.73 4.77 -5.28
C ASP A 140 9.20 4.69 -5.27
N GLU A 141 8.61 3.85 -4.41
CA GLU A 141 7.17 3.70 -4.37
C GLU A 141 6.52 4.81 -3.54
N SER A 142 5.37 5.28 -4.02
CA SER A 142 4.62 6.37 -3.41
C SER A 142 3.42 5.86 -2.63
N ILE A 143 2.95 6.64 -1.66
CA ILE A 143 1.70 6.38 -0.94
C ILE A 143 0.48 6.28 -1.87
N SER A 144 0.55 6.83 -3.08
CA SER A 144 -0.49 6.71 -4.10
C SER A 144 -0.82 5.27 -4.50
N SER A 145 0.11 4.32 -4.32
CA SER A 145 -0.10 2.90 -4.63
C SER A 145 -0.94 2.15 -3.60
N VAL A 146 -1.14 2.72 -2.41
CA VAL A 146 -1.86 2.06 -1.31
C VAL A 146 -3.31 1.75 -1.68
N LEU A 147 -4.09 2.73 -2.14
CA LEU A 147 -5.50 2.54 -2.51
C LEU A 147 -5.67 1.58 -3.71
N PRO A 148 -4.93 1.73 -4.83
CA PRO A 148 -4.98 0.79 -5.94
C PRO A 148 -4.66 -0.64 -5.53
N ILE A 149 -3.60 -0.86 -4.75
CA ILE A 149 -3.22 -2.20 -4.28
C ILE A 149 -4.30 -2.76 -3.37
N TYR A 150 -4.83 -1.96 -2.45
CA TYR A 150 -5.92 -2.36 -1.58
C TYR A 150 -7.15 -2.81 -2.38
N ARG A 151 -7.59 -2.01 -3.36
CA ARG A 151 -8.75 -2.34 -4.22
C ARG A 151 -8.47 -3.58 -5.07
N CYS A 152 -7.27 -3.70 -5.65
CA CYS A 152 -6.85 -4.87 -6.40
C CYS A 152 -6.91 -6.14 -5.55
N LEU A 153 -6.34 -6.11 -4.33
CA LEU A 153 -6.38 -7.23 -3.39
C LEU A 153 -7.81 -7.64 -3.04
N LEU A 154 -8.72 -6.69 -2.79
CA LEU A 154 -10.13 -7.00 -2.55
C LEU A 154 -10.78 -7.71 -3.74
N THR A 155 -10.52 -7.25 -4.97
CA THR A 155 -11.02 -7.91 -6.18
C THR A 155 -10.48 -9.32 -6.35
N MET A 156 -9.18 -9.54 -6.05
CA MET A 156 -8.56 -10.86 -6.13
C MET A 156 -9.09 -11.86 -5.10
N LEU A 157 -9.50 -11.36 -3.93
CA LEU A 157 -10.09 -12.15 -2.85
C LEU A 157 -11.59 -12.41 -3.04
N ASN A 158 -12.22 -11.92 -4.11
CA ASN A 158 -13.61 -12.28 -4.39
C ASN A 158 -13.76 -13.79 -4.55
N GLU A 159 -14.88 -14.31 -4.04
CA GLU A 159 -15.20 -15.73 -4.11
C GLU A 159 -15.37 -16.15 -5.57
N LYS A 160 -14.69 -17.24 -5.93
CA LYS A 160 -14.84 -17.90 -7.23
C LYS A 160 -15.64 -19.19 -7.03
N CYS A 161 -16.40 -19.60 -8.04
CA CYS A 161 -17.15 -20.86 -8.01
C CYS A 161 -16.24 -22.09 -7.83
N THR A 162 -14.97 -21.98 -8.22
CA THR A 162 -13.95 -23.03 -8.08
C THR A 162 -13.28 -23.08 -6.71
N ASP A 163 -13.59 -22.15 -5.79
CA ASP A 163 -12.96 -22.14 -4.48
C ASP A 163 -13.53 -23.24 -3.58
N SER A 164 -12.65 -24.00 -2.92
CA SER A 164 -13.02 -24.91 -1.85
C SER A 164 -13.53 -24.15 -0.62
N ASP A 165 -14.38 -24.75 0.21
CA ASP A 165 -14.95 -24.08 1.38
C ASP A 165 -13.91 -23.51 2.37
N PRO A 166 -12.78 -24.20 2.67
CA PRO A 166 -11.71 -23.62 3.47
C PRO A 166 -11.11 -22.35 2.85
N MET A 167 -11.06 -22.28 1.52
CA MET A 167 -10.50 -21.15 0.79
C MET A 167 -11.46 -19.96 0.77
N LYS A 168 -12.77 -20.20 0.61
CA LYS A 168 -13.80 -19.16 0.75
C LYS A 168 -13.76 -18.53 2.15
N LEU A 169 -13.67 -19.37 3.18
CA LEU A 169 -13.55 -18.89 4.56
C LEU A 169 -12.27 -18.07 4.76
N PHE A 170 -11.13 -18.56 4.27
CA PHE A 170 -9.86 -17.84 4.35
C PHE A 170 -9.93 -16.46 3.68
N LYS A 171 -10.43 -16.39 2.44
CA LYS A 171 -10.62 -15.14 1.71
C LYS A 171 -11.53 -14.18 2.48
N LYS A 172 -12.66 -14.66 3.02
CA LYS A 172 -13.57 -13.86 3.86
C LYS A 172 -12.88 -13.27 5.08
N ILE A 173 -12.07 -14.07 5.80
CA ILE A 173 -11.32 -13.60 6.98
C ILE A 173 -10.33 -12.51 6.60
N VAL A 174 -9.55 -12.72 5.53
CA VAL A 174 -8.56 -11.75 5.05
C VAL A 174 -9.24 -10.47 4.56
N VAL A 175 -10.32 -10.56 3.78
CA VAL A 175 -11.11 -9.39 3.33
C VAL A 175 -11.61 -8.59 4.51
N ASN A 176 -12.21 -9.25 5.51
CA ASN A 176 -12.71 -8.58 6.70
C ASN A 176 -11.56 -7.91 7.49
N GLY A 177 -10.45 -8.64 7.67
CA GLY A 177 -9.26 -8.12 8.34
C GLY A 177 -8.66 -6.89 7.66
N LEU A 178 -8.67 -6.85 6.32
CA LEU A 178 -8.24 -5.71 5.54
C LEU A 178 -9.22 -4.53 5.65
N LYS A 179 -10.53 -4.78 5.43
CA LYS A 179 -11.57 -3.75 5.51
C LYS A 179 -11.59 -3.07 6.88
N THR A 180 -11.58 -3.83 7.97
CA THR A 180 -11.57 -3.26 9.33
C THR A 180 -10.37 -2.36 9.57
N ARG A 181 -9.19 -2.73 9.07
CA ARG A 181 -7.93 -1.98 9.29
C ARG A 181 -7.78 -0.77 8.36
N MET A 182 -8.43 -0.80 7.19
CA MET A 182 -8.42 0.28 6.21
C MET A 182 -9.60 1.23 6.31
N ALA A 183 -10.67 0.87 7.02
CA ALA A 183 -11.90 1.67 7.13
C ALA A 183 -11.65 3.15 7.51
N LYS A 184 -10.70 3.42 8.42
CA LYS A 184 -10.34 4.79 8.84
C LYS A 184 -9.52 5.58 7.81
N TYR A 185 -9.03 4.93 6.77
CA TYR A 185 -8.08 5.48 5.79
C TYR A 185 -8.66 5.61 4.38
N GLU A 186 -9.60 4.76 3.98
CA GLU A 186 -10.11 4.72 2.61
C GLU A 186 -10.59 6.08 2.07
N CYS A 187 -11.20 6.89 2.93
CA CYS A 187 -11.73 8.21 2.58
C CYS A 187 -10.82 9.37 3.01
N LYS A 188 -9.59 9.10 3.47
CA LYS A 188 -8.69 10.16 3.91
C LYS A 188 -8.20 10.97 2.72
N ARG A 189 -8.35 12.30 2.82
CA ARG A 189 -8.03 13.28 1.78
C ARG A 189 -6.65 13.06 1.16
N PHE A 190 -5.62 12.84 1.96
CA PHE A 190 -4.25 12.68 1.46
C PHE A 190 -4.06 11.43 0.59
N LEU A 191 -4.70 10.29 0.92
CA LEU A 191 -4.63 9.06 0.12
C LEU A 191 -5.38 9.19 -1.19
N VAL A 192 -6.57 9.79 -1.13
CA VAL A 192 -7.40 10.02 -2.32
C VAL A 192 -6.66 10.94 -3.29
N ILE A 193 -6.17 12.09 -2.82
CA ILE A 193 -5.44 13.04 -3.66
C ILE A 193 -4.16 12.43 -4.22
N ALA A 194 -3.34 11.74 -3.41
CA ALA A 194 -2.13 11.07 -3.87
C ALA A 194 -2.43 10.07 -5.01
N THR A 195 -3.51 9.31 -4.88
CA THR A 195 -3.94 8.36 -5.93
C THR A 195 -4.44 9.06 -7.19
N LEU A 196 -5.20 10.16 -7.03
CA LEU A 196 -5.74 10.92 -8.15
C LEU A 196 -4.66 11.59 -8.99
N ILE A 197 -3.60 12.11 -8.37
CA ILE A 197 -2.50 12.78 -9.09
C ILE A 197 -1.43 11.79 -9.60
N ASP A 198 -1.52 10.51 -9.24
CA ASP A 198 -0.63 9.50 -9.79
C ASP A 198 -1.06 9.16 -11.24
N PRO A 199 -0.20 9.42 -12.23
CA PRO A 199 -0.52 9.15 -13.64
C PRO A 199 -0.74 7.66 -13.96
N ARG A 200 -0.32 6.74 -13.08
CA ARG A 200 -0.58 5.29 -13.18
C ARG A 200 -2.02 4.94 -12.84
N TYR A 201 -2.67 5.70 -11.96
CA TYR A 201 -3.95 5.33 -11.34
C TYR A 201 -5.07 6.32 -11.64
N LYS A 202 -4.85 7.62 -11.45
CA LYS A 202 -5.83 8.68 -11.71
C LYS A 202 -7.21 8.39 -11.08
N ASN A 203 -8.29 8.82 -11.73
CA ASN A 203 -9.67 8.60 -11.29
C ASN A 203 -10.30 7.32 -11.87
N HIS A 204 -9.56 6.20 -11.82
CA HIS A 204 -9.91 4.94 -12.49
C HIS A 204 -11.10 4.21 -11.82
N PRO A 205 -12.02 3.62 -12.60
CA PRO A 205 -13.25 3.00 -12.09
C PRO A 205 -13.05 1.78 -11.18
N ASN A 206 -11.93 1.06 -11.32
CA ASN A 206 -11.62 -0.06 -10.41
C ASN A 206 -11.14 0.39 -9.02
N ILE A 207 -10.82 1.68 -8.83
CA ILE A 207 -10.32 2.21 -7.57
C ILE A 207 -11.42 2.96 -6.82
N PHE A 208 -12.18 3.78 -7.54
CA PHE A 208 -13.20 4.67 -7.02
C PHE A 208 -14.57 4.34 -7.61
N SER A 209 -15.61 4.39 -6.77
CA SER A 209 -16.99 4.22 -7.22
C SER A 209 -17.43 5.38 -8.10
N LEU A 210 -18.53 5.23 -8.85
CA LEU A 210 -19.04 6.32 -9.70
C LEU A 210 -19.33 7.60 -8.89
N GLU A 211 -19.91 7.47 -7.71
CA GLU A 211 -20.17 8.56 -6.75
C GLU A 211 -18.86 9.25 -6.35
N ASP A 212 -17.87 8.47 -5.90
CA ASP A 212 -16.58 8.99 -5.44
C ASP A 212 -15.86 9.72 -6.57
N ARG A 213 -15.96 9.24 -7.82
CA ARG A 213 -15.27 9.86 -8.96
C ARG A 213 -15.71 11.29 -9.23
N PHE A 214 -16.98 11.63 -8.99
CA PHE A 214 -17.46 13.01 -9.09
C PHE A 214 -16.93 13.86 -7.94
N GLN A 215 -17.00 13.35 -6.70
CA GLN A 215 -16.50 14.04 -5.52
C GLN A 215 -14.99 14.26 -5.56
N ASN A 216 -14.24 13.28 -6.06
CA ASN A 216 -12.80 13.31 -6.24
C ASN A 216 -12.33 14.44 -7.15
N LYS A 217 -13.09 14.75 -8.21
CA LYS A 217 -12.78 15.87 -9.11
C LYS A 217 -12.88 17.19 -8.37
N VAL A 218 -13.96 17.39 -7.60
CA VAL A 218 -14.17 18.60 -6.78
C VAL A 218 -13.07 18.69 -5.73
N LEU A 219 -12.77 17.59 -5.05
CA LEU A 219 -11.72 17.51 -4.02
C LEU A 219 -10.35 17.93 -4.55
N LEU A 220 -9.97 17.42 -5.72
CA LEU A 220 -8.69 17.76 -6.36
C LEU A 220 -8.65 19.22 -6.78
N LYS A 221 -9.73 19.72 -7.40
CA LYS A 221 -9.85 21.14 -7.80
C LYS A 221 -9.67 22.06 -6.59
N THR A 222 -10.39 21.80 -5.50
CA THR A 222 -10.28 22.58 -4.27
C THR A 222 -8.88 22.54 -3.66
N GLU A 223 -8.19 21.39 -3.65
CA GLU A 223 -6.82 21.34 -3.12
C GLU A 223 -5.83 22.14 -3.97
N VAL A 224 -5.94 22.06 -5.30
CA VAL A 224 -5.09 22.81 -6.23
C VAL A 224 -5.31 24.31 -6.05
N GLU A 225 -6.56 24.76 -5.96
CA GLU A 225 -6.91 26.16 -5.71
C GLU A 225 -6.38 26.67 -4.36
N LEU A 226 -6.51 25.88 -3.29
CA LEU A 226 -5.98 26.22 -1.97
C LEU A 226 -4.45 26.32 -1.94
N PHE A 227 -3.77 25.62 -2.84
CA PHE A 227 -2.31 25.68 -2.95
C PHE A 227 -1.84 26.91 -3.74
N ILE A 228 -2.56 27.27 -4.80
CA ILE A 228 -2.26 28.44 -5.65
C ILE A 228 -2.61 29.74 -4.92
N ASN A 229 -3.75 29.77 -4.22
CA ASN A 229 -4.28 30.94 -3.51
C ASN A 229 -4.34 30.68 -1.99
N PRO A 230 -3.21 30.71 -1.27
CA PRO A 230 -3.17 30.42 0.16
C PRO A 230 -3.96 31.41 1.01
N SER A 231 -4.26 32.61 0.49
CA SER A 231 -5.10 33.64 1.13
C SER A 231 -6.52 33.15 1.45
N ARG A 232 -7.04 32.13 0.75
CA ARG A 232 -8.34 31.50 1.07
C ARG A 232 -8.34 30.70 2.38
N ARG A 233 -7.17 30.38 2.98
CA ARG A 233 -7.11 29.67 4.27
C ARG A 233 -7.47 30.55 5.48
N PHE A 234 -7.41 31.88 5.33
CA PHE A 234 -7.57 32.83 6.44
C PHE A 234 -8.89 33.62 6.37
N SER A 235 -9.69 33.48 5.32
CA SER A 235 -10.94 34.23 5.14
C SER A 235 -12.14 33.70 5.93
N ASP A 236 -12.02 32.53 6.57
CA ASP A 236 -13.10 31.94 7.37
C ASP A 236 -13.04 32.27 8.88
N SER A 237 -12.14 33.15 9.34
CA SER A 237 -11.97 33.40 10.78
C SER A 237 -11.90 34.85 11.28
N ASP A 238 -12.04 35.90 10.46
CA ASP A 238 -12.16 37.27 11.00
C ASP A 238 -13.01 38.19 10.12
N SER A 239 -14.33 38.14 10.34
CA SER A 239 -15.26 39.16 9.84
C SER A 239 -15.22 40.39 10.75
N ASN A 240 -14.33 41.35 10.47
CA ASN A 240 -14.55 42.77 10.79
C ASN A 240 -13.49 43.66 10.14
N ASN A 241 -13.67 43.96 8.86
CA ASN A 241 -13.48 45.30 8.27
C ASN A 241 -13.73 45.21 6.76
N GLY A 242 -14.97 45.44 6.34
CA GLY A 242 -15.30 45.65 4.93
C GLY A 242 -14.82 47.04 4.46
N PRO A 243 -14.54 47.21 3.15
CA PRO A 243 -14.13 48.50 2.61
C PRO A 243 -15.35 49.45 2.48
N VAL A 244 -15.11 50.73 2.74
CA VAL A 244 -16.10 51.82 2.66
C VAL A 244 -16.54 52.02 1.20
N ILE A 245 -17.82 51.78 0.90
CA ILE A 245 -18.44 52.09 -0.39
C ILE A 245 -19.09 53.48 -0.30
N GLN A 246 -18.72 54.39 -1.19
CA GLN A 246 -19.39 55.69 -1.35
C GLN A 246 -20.79 55.46 -1.93
N HIS A 247 -21.83 55.86 -1.19
CA HIS A 247 -23.23 55.74 -1.60
C HIS A 247 -23.54 56.63 -2.81
N SER A 248 -24.11 56.04 -3.87
CA SER A 248 -24.86 56.77 -4.90
C SER A 248 -26.37 56.61 -4.63
N ASP A 249 -27.12 57.72 -4.62
CA ASP A 249 -28.56 57.78 -4.30
C ASP A 249 -29.49 57.26 -5.42
N ASN A 250 -29.06 56.26 -6.21
CA ASN A 250 -29.90 55.68 -7.26
C ASN A 250 -30.52 54.35 -6.78
N PRO A 251 -31.83 54.28 -6.53
CA PRO A 251 -32.47 53.10 -5.93
C PRO A 251 -32.38 51.84 -6.82
N MET A 252 -32.18 52.00 -8.13
CA MET A 252 -31.98 50.88 -9.06
C MET A 252 -30.59 50.23 -8.93
N ALA A 253 -29.57 51.02 -8.60
CA ALA A 253 -28.21 50.53 -8.39
C ALA A 253 -28.15 49.66 -7.15
N ASN A 254 -28.70 50.13 -6.02
CA ASN A 254 -28.72 49.34 -4.80
C ASN A 254 -29.44 48.00 -4.95
N PHE A 255 -30.55 47.94 -5.70
CA PHE A 255 -31.26 46.69 -5.96
C PHE A 255 -30.41 45.67 -6.73
N LEU A 256 -29.71 46.11 -7.79
CA LEU A 256 -28.84 45.26 -8.60
C LEU A 256 -27.55 44.84 -7.89
N PHE A 257 -27.03 45.67 -6.96
CA PHE A 257 -25.82 45.35 -6.19
C PHE A 257 -26.08 44.52 -4.92
N THR A 258 -27.35 44.31 -4.55
CA THR A 258 -27.72 43.34 -3.49
C THR A 258 -27.67 41.88 -3.94
N ASP A 259 -27.58 41.63 -5.25
CA ASP A 259 -27.42 40.28 -5.78
C ASP A 259 -25.94 39.85 -5.75
N PRO A 260 -25.59 38.70 -5.12
CA PRO A 260 -24.20 38.23 -5.02
C PRO A 260 -23.52 37.97 -6.37
N GLU A 261 -24.29 37.90 -7.46
CA GLU A 261 -23.80 37.66 -8.82
C GLU A 261 -23.27 38.91 -9.54
N PHE A 262 -23.54 40.13 -9.05
CA PHE A 262 -23.16 41.38 -9.75
C PHE A 262 -22.00 42.16 -9.10
N SER A 263 -21.24 41.55 -8.18
CA SER A 263 -19.95 42.07 -7.70
C SER A 263 -18.79 41.65 -8.63
N GLY A 264 -19.01 41.77 -9.95
CA GLY A 264 -18.16 41.18 -11.00
C GLY A 264 -16.84 41.89 -11.28
N ALA A 265 -16.53 43.01 -10.62
CA ALA A 265 -15.33 43.80 -10.96
C ALA A 265 -14.04 43.38 -10.20
N ILE A 266 -14.15 42.56 -9.15
CA ILE A 266 -12.98 42.01 -8.41
C ILE A 266 -12.82 40.49 -8.67
N LEU A 267 -13.79 39.84 -9.32
CA LEU A 267 -13.81 38.38 -9.55
C LEU A 267 -13.33 37.93 -10.94
N SER A 268 -13.13 38.85 -11.89
CA SER A 268 -12.90 38.49 -13.31
C SER A 268 -11.59 37.74 -13.60
N GLN A 269 -10.53 37.92 -12.79
CA GLN A 269 -9.32 37.11 -12.93
C GLN A 269 -9.46 35.73 -12.29
N ASN A 270 -10.15 35.63 -11.15
CA ASN A 270 -10.26 34.38 -10.41
C ASN A 270 -11.10 33.33 -11.14
N ASP A 271 -12.17 33.76 -11.82
CA ASP A 271 -13.08 32.86 -12.56
C ASP A 271 -12.40 32.23 -13.80
N SER A 272 -11.41 32.92 -14.39
CA SER A 272 -10.60 32.38 -15.48
C SER A 272 -9.69 31.25 -15.01
N THR A 273 -8.95 31.45 -13.90
CA THR A 273 -8.08 30.43 -13.30
C THR A 273 -8.84 29.22 -12.78
N GLU A 274 -10.02 29.39 -12.17
CA GLU A 274 -10.83 28.26 -11.68
C GLU A 274 -11.36 27.37 -12.82
N ASN A 275 -11.67 27.98 -13.96
CA ASN A 275 -12.07 27.26 -15.16
C ASN A 275 -10.88 26.55 -15.83
N GLU A 276 -9.70 27.19 -15.87
CA GLU A 276 -8.46 26.57 -16.36
C GLU A 276 -8.05 25.34 -15.54
N ILE A 277 -8.10 25.42 -14.20
CA ILE A 277 -7.79 24.28 -13.30
C ILE A 277 -8.76 23.12 -13.56
N GLY A 278 -10.06 23.43 -13.73
CA GLY A 278 -11.07 22.41 -14.03
C GLY A 278 -10.81 21.67 -15.35
N GLN A 279 -10.46 22.42 -16.39
CA GLN A 279 -10.12 21.87 -17.71
C GLN A 279 -8.82 21.06 -17.67
N GLU A 280 -7.82 21.51 -16.91
CA GLU A 280 -6.56 20.79 -16.70
C GLU A 280 -6.80 19.41 -16.08
N ILE A 281 -7.61 19.36 -15.01
CA ILE A 281 -7.97 18.10 -14.32
C ILE A 281 -8.74 17.17 -15.25
N ASP A 282 -9.69 17.69 -16.02
CA ASP A 282 -10.45 16.89 -16.99
C ASP A 282 -9.56 16.32 -18.10
N SER A 283 -8.63 17.13 -18.61
CA SER A 283 -7.64 16.70 -19.60
C SER A 283 -6.78 15.57 -19.02
N PHE A 284 -6.24 15.77 -17.81
CA PHE A 284 -5.39 14.79 -17.15
C PHE A 284 -6.09 13.45 -16.91
N PHE A 285 -7.36 13.47 -16.49
CA PHE A 285 -8.16 12.25 -16.29
C PHE A 285 -8.52 11.53 -17.59
N LYS A 286 -8.57 12.24 -18.72
CA LYS A 286 -8.84 11.64 -20.05
C LYS A 286 -7.60 11.05 -20.71
N THR A 287 -6.41 11.57 -20.42
CA THR A 287 -5.16 11.04 -20.98
C THR A 287 -4.91 9.60 -20.53
N SER A 288 -4.33 8.78 -21.40
CA SER A 288 -3.93 7.41 -21.09
C SER A 288 -3.05 7.34 -19.84
N THR A 289 -3.20 6.25 -19.08
CA THR A 289 -2.35 5.95 -17.92
C THR A 289 -0.95 5.56 -18.39
N ILE A 290 0.07 5.93 -17.64
CA ILE A 290 1.44 5.48 -17.90
C ILE A 290 1.63 4.02 -17.47
N ALA A 291 2.72 3.39 -17.89
CA ALA A 291 3.04 2.03 -17.48
C ALA A 291 3.22 1.93 -15.96
N SER A 292 2.80 0.80 -15.38
CA SER A 292 2.74 0.61 -13.92
C SER A 292 4.12 0.54 -13.24
N ASP A 293 5.18 0.34 -14.03
CA ASP A 293 6.58 0.24 -13.61
C ASP A 293 7.35 1.57 -13.68
N THR A 294 6.72 2.62 -14.21
CA THR A 294 7.35 3.94 -14.36
C THR A 294 7.23 4.75 -13.07
N ASN A 295 8.28 5.49 -12.69
CA ASN A 295 8.25 6.36 -11.52
C ASN A 295 7.30 7.56 -11.76
N PRO A 296 6.25 7.75 -10.91
CA PRO A 296 5.30 8.85 -11.10
C PRO A 296 5.93 10.23 -10.95
N LEU A 297 6.98 10.38 -10.12
CA LEU A 297 7.70 11.65 -9.95
C LEU A 297 8.50 12.01 -11.20
N GLU A 298 9.01 11.03 -11.93
CA GLU A 298 9.74 11.27 -13.19
C GLU A 298 8.80 11.79 -14.29
N PHE A 299 7.58 11.26 -14.35
CA PHE A 299 6.54 11.81 -15.22
C PHE A 299 6.29 13.28 -14.90
N TRP A 300 6.06 13.61 -13.63
CA TRP A 300 5.79 14.99 -13.20
C TRP A 300 6.98 15.92 -13.42
N ARG A 301 8.22 15.42 -13.33
CA ARG A 301 9.43 16.21 -13.59
C ARG A 301 9.44 16.74 -15.03
N HIS A 302 9.18 15.88 -16.01
CA HIS A 302 9.22 16.20 -17.44
C HIS A 302 7.93 16.83 -17.96
N ASN A 303 6.80 16.62 -17.27
CA ASN A 303 5.52 17.14 -17.72
C ASN A 303 5.41 18.67 -17.53
N THR A 304 5.07 19.37 -18.61
CA THR A 304 4.78 20.81 -18.65
C THR A 304 3.31 21.12 -18.97
N THR A 305 2.52 20.11 -19.32
CA THR A 305 1.11 20.22 -19.75
C THR A 305 0.15 20.52 -18.60
N TYR A 306 0.51 20.11 -17.38
CA TYR A 306 -0.35 20.25 -16.19
C TYR A 306 0.35 21.06 -15.09
N PRO A 307 0.49 22.39 -15.27
CA PRO A 307 1.27 23.24 -14.37
C PRO A 307 0.64 23.37 -12.98
N HIS A 308 -0.69 23.37 -12.86
CA HIS A 308 -1.37 23.57 -11.58
C HIS A 308 -1.32 22.29 -10.72
N ILE A 309 -1.58 21.12 -11.31
CA ILE A 309 -1.49 19.83 -10.59
C ILE A 309 -0.04 19.56 -10.14
N LYS A 310 0.95 19.93 -10.97
CA LYS A 310 2.38 19.74 -10.65
C LYS A 310 2.81 20.43 -9.35
N GLN A 311 2.14 21.51 -8.93
CA GLN A 311 2.49 22.22 -7.70
C GLN A 311 2.19 21.41 -6.43
N ILE A 312 1.14 20.59 -6.44
CA ILE A 312 0.73 19.78 -5.28
C ILE A 312 1.43 18.42 -5.23
N VAL A 313 2.08 17.99 -6.32
CA VAL A 313 2.76 16.69 -6.43
C VAL A 313 3.77 16.42 -5.31
N PRO A 314 4.71 17.34 -4.98
CA PRO A 314 5.69 17.09 -3.92
C PRO A 314 5.05 16.86 -2.54
N LYS A 315 3.87 17.43 -2.29
CA LYS A 315 3.17 17.28 -1.02
C LYS A 315 2.51 15.91 -0.88
N PHE A 316 1.98 15.35 -1.97
CA PHE A 316 1.12 14.15 -1.91
C PHE A 316 1.76 12.89 -2.50
N LEU A 317 2.77 12.99 -3.38
CA LEU A 317 3.46 11.83 -3.96
C LEU A 317 4.81 11.49 -3.29
N CYS A 318 5.43 12.41 -2.56
CA CYS A 318 6.67 12.14 -1.84
C CYS A 318 6.54 11.24 -0.58
N PRO A 319 5.39 11.20 0.14
CA PRO A 319 5.28 10.32 1.30
C PRO A 319 5.41 8.84 0.89
N PRO A 320 6.21 8.03 1.61
CA PRO A 320 6.33 6.61 1.33
C PRO A 320 5.05 5.86 1.75
N PRO A 321 4.75 4.70 1.14
CA PRO A 321 3.56 3.91 1.45
C PRO A 321 3.58 3.22 2.83
N GLY A 322 4.72 3.24 3.54
CA GLY A 322 4.86 2.66 4.86
C GLY A 322 6.20 2.92 5.53
N SER A 323 6.37 2.38 6.73
CA SER A 323 7.57 2.53 7.57
C SER A 323 8.74 1.63 7.18
N VAL A 324 8.62 0.83 6.12
CA VAL A 324 9.60 -0.23 5.80
C VAL A 324 11.00 0.31 5.58
N GLU A 325 11.14 1.47 4.92
CA GLU A 325 12.45 2.11 4.74
C GLU A 325 13.05 2.61 6.06
N SER A 326 12.22 3.14 6.96
CA SER A 326 12.69 3.50 8.30
C SER A 326 13.18 2.26 9.06
N GLU A 327 12.45 1.14 8.99
CA GLU A 327 12.82 -0.13 9.64
C GLU A 327 14.09 -0.74 9.06
N ARG A 328 14.30 -0.68 7.73
CA ARG A 328 15.56 -1.11 7.08
C ARG A 328 16.74 -0.29 7.56
N THR A 329 16.54 1.03 7.64
CA THR A 329 17.57 1.95 8.12
C THR A 329 17.90 1.69 9.59
N PHE A 330 16.88 1.46 10.42
CA PHE A 330 17.08 1.08 11.83
C PHE A 330 17.65 -0.34 12.02
N SER A 331 17.42 -1.26 11.08
CA SER A 331 18.01 -2.60 11.11
C SER A 331 19.50 -2.56 10.75
N LYS A 332 19.89 -1.79 9.73
CA LYS A 332 21.31 -1.51 9.44
C LYS A 332 21.97 -0.79 10.62
N LEU A 333 21.26 0.14 11.27
CA LEU A 333 21.75 0.78 12.48
C LEU A 333 21.91 -0.19 13.64
N SER A 334 20.97 -1.13 13.85
CA SER A 334 21.13 -2.14 14.90
C SER A 334 22.32 -3.03 14.60
N GLU A 335 22.63 -3.32 13.34
CA GLU A 335 23.89 -3.95 12.92
C GLU A 335 25.14 -3.08 13.11
N ILE A 336 25.03 -1.75 13.21
CA ILE A 336 26.16 -0.87 13.57
C ILE A 336 26.32 -0.80 15.10
N TYR A 337 25.20 -0.80 15.83
CA TYR A 337 25.15 -0.69 17.29
C TYR A 337 25.42 -2.02 18.02
N CYS A 338 25.08 -3.18 17.44
CA CYS A 338 25.12 -4.48 18.10
C CYS A 338 26.45 -5.28 18.02
N PRO A 339 27.33 -5.20 17.01
CA PRO A 339 28.42 -6.17 16.90
C PRO A 339 29.56 -5.94 17.90
N ASN A 340 29.75 -4.72 18.39
CA ASN A 340 30.73 -4.42 19.42
C ASN A 340 30.14 -3.33 20.32
N ARG A 341 30.29 -3.45 21.65
CA ARG A 341 29.91 -2.40 22.62
C ARG A 341 30.75 -1.12 22.42
N SER A 342 30.65 -0.46 21.28
CA SER A 342 31.07 0.93 21.13
C SER A 342 29.97 1.79 21.72
N SER A 343 30.28 2.46 22.82
CA SER A 343 29.49 3.56 23.37
C SER A 343 29.46 4.71 22.35
N LEU A 344 28.66 4.55 21.30
CA LEU A 344 28.32 5.62 20.37
C LEU A 344 27.32 6.51 21.10
N SER A 345 27.70 7.77 21.34
CA SER A 345 26.76 8.75 21.87
C SER A 345 25.60 8.94 20.88
N GLU A 346 24.43 9.31 21.40
CA GLU A 346 23.23 9.53 20.59
C GLU A 346 23.49 10.51 19.42
N THR A 347 24.35 11.49 19.63
CA THR A 347 24.78 12.47 18.62
C THR A 347 25.60 11.85 17.48
N HIS A 348 26.59 11.03 17.78
CA HIS A 348 27.42 10.38 16.75
C HIS A 348 26.63 9.30 15.98
N GLY A 349 25.70 8.62 16.64
CA GLY A 349 24.77 7.70 15.99
C GLY A 349 23.87 8.39 14.96
N LYS A 350 23.30 9.55 15.30
CA LYS A 350 22.52 10.39 14.37
C LYS A 350 23.36 10.87 13.18
N GLN A 351 24.60 11.26 13.40
CA GLN A 351 25.50 11.70 12.33
C GLN A 351 25.88 10.56 11.38
N GLN A 352 26.21 9.38 11.91
CA GLN A 352 26.49 8.20 11.09
C GLN A 352 25.25 7.76 10.29
N LEU A 353 24.07 7.80 10.91
CA LEU A 353 22.80 7.55 10.24
C LEU A 353 22.59 8.50 9.06
N PHE A 354 22.77 9.80 9.30
CA PHE A 354 22.64 10.83 8.27
C PHE A 354 23.64 10.62 7.13
N LEU A 355 24.91 10.38 7.45
CA LEU A 355 25.94 10.15 6.44
C LEU A 355 25.66 8.89 5.63
N HIS A 356 25.30 7.78 6.27
CA HIS A 356 24.99 6.52 5.58
C HIS A 356 23.79 6.68 4.64
N PHE A 357 22.74 7.40 5.07
CA PHE A 357 21.56 7.63 4.23
C PHE A 357 21.86 8.49 3.00
N ASN A 358 22.76 9.48 3.12
CA ASN A 358 23.12 10.35 2.00
C ASN A 358 24.25 9.80 1.11
N PHE A 359 25.03 8.82 1.58
CA PHE A 359 26.08 8.17 0.79
C PHE A 359 25.54 7.02 -0.09
N ASP A 360 24.52 6.30 0.37
CA ASP A 360 23.83 5.22 -0.38
C ASP A 360 22.67 5.75 -1.27
N GLY A 361 22.63 7.06 -1.52
CA GLY A 361 21.56 7.78 -2.24
C GLY A 361 21.76 7.87 -3.74
#